data_AF-A0A8T2SVI5-F1
#
_entry.id   AF-A0A8T2SVI5-F1
#
_cell.length_a   1.000
_cell.length_b   1.000
_cell.length_c   1.000
_cell.angle_alpha   90.00
_cell.angle_beta   90.00
_cell.angle_gamma   90.00
#
_symmetry.space_group_name_H-M   'P 1'
#
loop_
_entity.id
_entity.type
_entity.pdbx_description
1 polymer ?
#
loop_
_entity_poly.entity_id
_entity_poly.type
_entity_poly.pdbx_seq_one_letter_code
_entity_poly.pdbx_strand_id
1 'polypeptide(L)'
;MLVDCGLMPAAQQAFHKLLHPNDYSWSSLIQGYVECSRFSEAFDVYMFMRRNFIYPGKYASVALLKACARLKCIDRGQELYAEIVKMGCDDDLYACNSLLDMYAKSGCLEEAEELFGMMPVRDIVSFYHCRLIGRRKVVVDKLVSTILRELFIFLYLDALVCII
;
A
#
# COMPACT_ATOMS: atom_id res chain seq x y z
N MET A 1 10.79 1.69 18.89
CA MET A 1 11.27 3.09 18.92
C MET A 1 12.79 3.07 18.82
N LEU A 2 13.33 3.23 17.61
CA LEU A 2 14.75 3.50 17.31
C LEU A 2 14.86 3.86 15.83
N VAL A 3 14.19 4.93 15.39
CA VAL A 3 14.24 5.32 13.98
C VAL A 3 14.32 6.83 13.83
N ASP A 4 15.46 7.37 14.24
CA ASP A 4 15.97 8.54 13.54
C ASP A 4 16.87 8.03 12.42
N CYS A 5 16.73 8.56 11.21
CA CYS A 5 17.43 8.04 10.04
C CYS A 5 18.97 8.05 10.13
N GLY A 6 19.51 8.85 11.04
CA GLY A 6 20.94 8.85 11.35
C GLY A 6 21.44 7.56 12.03
N LEU A 7 20.57 6.76 12.65
CA LEU A 7 20.93 5.54 13.37
C LEU A 7 20.70 4.25 12.57
N MET A 8 20.16 4.33 11.35
CA MET A 8 19.90 3.15 10.51
C MET A 8 21.15 2.27 10.25
N PRO A 9 22.34 2.83 9.96
CA PRO A 9 23.55 2.01 9.79
C PRO A 9 23.91 1.24 11.08
N ALA A 10 23.76 1.88 12.24
CA ALA A 10 24.02 1.26 13.53
C ALA A 10 22.97 0.17 13.85
N ALA A 11 21.70 0.41 13.54
CA ALA A 11 20.62 -0.56 13.69
C ALA A 11 20.86 -1.80 12.80
N GLN A 12 21.26 -1.61 11.54
CA GLN A 12 21.61 -2.70 10.64
C GLN A 12 22.82 -3.49 11.15
N GLN A 13 23.86 -2.79 11.64
CA GLN A 13 25.05 -3.45 12.17
C GLN A 13 24.77 -4.24 13.46
N ALA A 14 23.90 -3.72 14.33
CA ALA A 14 23.44 -4.43 15.52
C ALA A 14 22.60 -5.66 15.14
N PHE A 15 21.74 -5.54 14.13
CA PHE A 15 20.94 -6.65 13.63
C PHE A 15 21.81 -7.81 13.09
N HIS A 16 22.87 -7.51 12.33
CA HIS A 16 23.80 -8.53 11.84
C HIS A 16 24.59 -9.24 12.95
N LYS A 17 24.68 -8.66 14.14
CA LYS A 17 25.30 -9.29 15.31
C LYS A 17 24.35 -10.22 16.06
N LEU A 18 23.06 -10.21 15.75
CA LEU A 18 22.10 -11.13 16.36
C LEU A 18 22.28 -12.53 15.75
N LEU A 19 22.63 -13.52 16.58
CA LEU A 19 22.67 -14.92 16.15
C LEU A 19 21.29 -15.46 15.76
N HIS A 20 20.24 -14.97 16.42
CA HIS A 20 18.85 -15.37 16.19
C HIS A 20 17.93 -14.15 16.21
N PRO A 21 17.71 -13.49 15.06
CA PRO A 21 16.76 -12.40 14.98
C PRO A 21 15.33 -12.92 15.17
N ASN A 22 14.61 -12.35 16.12
CA ASN A 22 13.20 -12.65 16.38
C ASN A 22 12.28 -11.73 15.56
N ASP A 23 10.97 -12.02 15.55
CA ASP A 23 9.95 -11.23 14.85
C ASP A 23 10.01 -9.73 15.12
N TYR A 24 10.30 -9.34 16.37
CA TYR A 24 10.43 -7.94 16.77
C TYR A 24 11.66 -7.28 16.13
N SER A 25 12.77 -8.01 16.02
CA SER A 25 14.00 -7.52 15.40
C SER A 25 13.78 -7.27 13.91
N TRP A 26 13.14 -8.22 13.21
CA TRP A 26 12.77 -8.07 11.80
C TRP A 26 11.80 -6.90 11.57
N SER A 27 10.75 -6.83 12.38
CA SER A 27 9.74 -5.77 12.30
C SER A 27 10.36 -4.40 12.53
N SER A 28 11.26 -4.27 13.52
CA SER A 28 11.95 -3.02 13.81
C SER A 28 12.87 -2.59 12.67
N LEU A 29 13.60 -3.53 12.07
CA LEU A 29 14.49 -3.24 10.94
C LEU A 29 13.71 -2.76 9.72
N ILE A 30 12.65 -3.47 9.35
CA ILE A 30 11.76 -3.12 8.24
C ILE A 30 11.12 -1.75 8.48
N GLN A 31 10.55 -1.54 9.67
CA GLN A 31 9.93 -0.26 10.03
C GLN A 31 10.95 0.89 9.93
N GLY A 32 12.18 0.65 10.36
CA GLY A 32 13.29 1.59 10.23
C GLY A 32 13.54 2.04 8.79
N TYR A 33 13.62 1.08 7.87
CA TYR A 33 13.79 1.37 6.44
C TYR A 33 12.61 2.16 5.86
N VAL A 34 11.38 1.79 6.21
CA VAL A 34 10.15 2.46 5.72
C VAL A 34 10.04 3.90 6.19
N GLU A 35 10.38 4.17 7.45
CA GLU A 35 10.36 5.54 8.01
C GLU A 35 11.44 6.43 7.38
N CYS A 36 12.58 5.85 7.01
CA CYS A 36 13.62 6.54 6.25
C CYS A 36 13.40 6.59 4.74
N SER A 37 12.22 6.21 4.27
CA SER A 37 11.86 6.16 2.84
C SER A 37 12.79 5.29 1.99
N ARG A 38 13.51 4.36 2.61
CA ARG A 38 14.39 3.36 1.98
C ARG A 38 13.60 2.09 1.69
N PHE A 39 12.58 2.25 0.85
CA PHE A 39 11.59 1.18 0.62
C PHE A 39 12.20 -0.03 -0.09
N SER A 40 13.16 0.16 -0.99
CA SER A 40 13.86 -0.92 -1.70
C SER A 40 14.53 -1.88 -0.70
N GLU A 41 15.27 -1.32 0.26
CA GLU A 41 15.95 -2.09 1.29
C GLU A 41 14.96 -2.78 2.25
N ALA A 42 13.82 -2.15 2.54
CA ALA A 42 12.75 -2.81 3.29
C ALA A 42 12.24 -4.07 2.56
N PHE A 43 12.08 -4.01 1.24
CA PHE A 43 11.69 -5.17 0.44
C PHE A 43 12.81 -6.20 0.29
N ASP A 44 14.07 -5.78 0.25
CA ASP A 44 15.21 -6.72 0.23
C ASP A 44 15.25 -7.55 1.52
N VAL A 45 15.02 -6.91 2.67
CA VAL A 45 14.89 -7.60 3.96
C VAL A 45 13.70 -8.56 3.96
N TYR A 46 12.56 -8.13 3.44
CA TYR A 46 11.38 -9.00 3.30
C TYR A 46 11.66 -10.21 2.39
N MET A 47 12.31 -10.01 1.25
CA MET A 47 12.70 -11.11 0.36
C MET A 47 13.71 -12.06 1.01
N PHE A 48 14.62 -11.52 1.83
CA PHE A 48 15.53 -12.34 2.63
C PHE A 48 14.76 -13.20 3.65
N MET A 49 13.77 -12.64 4.35
CA MET A 49 12.91 -13.41 5.26
C MET A 49 12.19 -14.54 4.53
N ARG A 50 11.56 -14.25 3.37
CA ARG A 50 10.87 -15.27 2.55
C ARG A 50 11.79 -16.41 2.10
N ARG A 51 13.02 -16.09 1.67
CA ARG A 51 14.02 -17.10 1.26
C ARG A 51 14.43 -18.03 2.40
N ASN A 52 14.34 -17.56 3.64
CA ASN A 52 14.63 -18.34 4.83
C ASN A 52 13.38 -18.98 5.44
N PHE A 53 12.23 -18.97 4.73
CA PHE A 53 10.94 -19.46 5.22
C PHE A 53 10.48 -18.78 6.53
N ILE A 54 10.90 -17.54 6.75
CA ILE A 54 10.48 -16.70 7.87
C ILE A 54 9.39 -15.77 7.34
N TYR A 55 8.25 -15.76 8.01
CA TYR A 55 7.14 -14.89 7.65
C TYR A 55 7.20 -13.57 8.41
N PRO A 56 6.83 -12.45 7.77
CA PRO A 56 6.75 -11.17 8.47
C PRO A 56 5.63 -11.21 9.52
N GLY A 57 5.98 -10.93 10.77
CA GLY A 57 4.99 -10.70 11.82
C GLY A 57 4.09 -9.49 11.52
N LYS A 58 3.01 -9.34 12.29
CA LYS A 58 1.97 -8.29 12.08
C LYS A 58 2.55 -6.88 11.86
N TYR A 59 3.52 -6.47 12.68
CA TYR A 59 4.13 -5.14 12.59
C TYR A 59 4.96 -4.95 11.31
N ALA A 60 5.75 -5.95 10.92
CA ALA A 60 6.50 -5.94 9.66
C ALA A 60 5.56 -5.84 8.45
N SER A 61 4.48 -6.62 8.45
CA SER A 61 3.46 -6.62 7.40
C SER A 61 2.79 -5.26 7.23
N VAL A 62 2.39 -4.61 8.33
CA VAL A 62 1.82 -3.24 8.27
C VAL A 62 2.83 -2.23 7.75
N ALA A 63 4.11 -2.32 8.13
CA ALA A 63 5.15 -1.44 7.62
C ALA A 63 5.38 -1.62 6.11
N LEU A 64 5.39 -2.87 5.62
CA LEU A 64 5.51 -3.17 4.20
C LEU A 64 4.29 -2.70 3.39
N LEU A 65 3.07 -2.85 3.91
CA LEU A 65 1.87 -2.30 3.27
C LEU A 65 1.93 -0.77 3.15
N LYS A 66 2.42 -0.08 4.19
CA LYS A 66 2.65 1.38 4.14
C LYS A 66 3.69 1.75 3.08
N ALA A 67 4.74 0.95 2.92
CA ALA A 67 5.71 1.13 1.85
C ALA A 67 5.08 0.95 0.47
N CYS A 68 4.26 -0.09 0.26
CA CYS A 68 3.49 -0.29 -0.97
C CYS A 68 2.58 0.91 -1.28
N ALA A 69 1.87 1.42 -0.27
CA ALA A 69 0.98 2.58 -0.42
C ALA A 69 1.72 3.86 -0.83
N ARG A 70 2.94 4.06 -0.32
CA ARG A 70 3.79 5.20 -0.71
C ARG A 70 4.40 5.05 -2.11
N LEU A 71 4.81 3.83 -2.46
CA LEU A 71 5.34 3.50 -3.78
C LEU A 71 4.27 3.37 -4.87
N LYS A 72 2.99 3.28 -4.49
CA LYS A 72 1.87 2.91 -5.36
C LYS A 72 2.09 1.58 -6.10
N CYS A 73 2.81 0.65 -5.46
CA CYS A 73 3.06 -0.69 -6.00
C CYS A 73 1.97 -1.64 -5.52
N ILE A 74 0.87 -1.71 -6.27
CA ILE A 74 -0.31 -2.52 -5.93
C ILE A 74 0.03 -4.02 -5.95
N ASP A 75 0.73 -4.49 -6.97
CA ASP A 75 1.08 -5.91 -7.15
C ASP A 75 1.78 -6.48 -5.91
N ARG A 76 2.79 -5.75 -5.40
CA ARG A 76 3.52 -6.14 -4.18
C ARG A 76 2.65 -6.09 -2.93
N GLY A 77 1.72 -5.13 -2.86
CA GLY A 77 0.76 -5.03 -1.76
C GLY A 77 -0.23 -6.20 -1.73
N GLN A 78 -0.69 -6.63 -2.91
CA GLN A 78 -1.58 -7.79 -3.06
C GLN A 78 -0.89 -9.10 -2.71
N GLU A 79 0.35 -9.31 -3.19
CA GLU A 79 1.14 -10.49 -2.82
C GLU A 79 1.35 -10.59 -1.30
N LEU A 80 1.73 -9.46 -0.68
CA LEU A 80 1.93 -9.41 0.77
C LEU A 80 0.62 -9.70 1.52
N TYR A 81 -0.50 -9.14 1.08
CA TYR A 81 -1.80 -9.40 1.70
C TYR A 81 -2.25 -10.85 1.54
N ALA A 82 -2.05 -11.45 0.37
CA ALA A 82 -2.35 -12.87 0.15
C ALA A 82 -1.55 -13.77 1.11
N GLU A 83 -0.30 -13.41 1.44
CA GLU A 83 0.47 -14.10 2.47
C GLU A 83 -0.09 -13.89 3.89
N ILE A 84 -0.51 -12.67 4.23
CA ILE A 84 -1.15 -12.37 5.53
C ILE A 84 -2.44 -13.18 5.72
N VAL A 85 -3.28 -13.26 4.69
CA VAL A 85 -4.52 -14.05 4.70
C VAL A 85 -4.21 -15.55 4.78
N LYS A 86 -3.21 -16.05 4.04
CA LYS A 86 -2.80 -17.46 4.16
C LYS A 86 -2.29 -17.84 5.55
N MET A 87 -1.79 -16.87 6.32
CA MET A 87 -1.34 -17.07 7.69
C MET A 87 -2.47 -17.03 8.73
N GLY A 88 -3.75 -16.96 8.33
CA GLY A 88 -4.86 -16.94 9.29
C GLY A 88 -5.02 -15.58 10.00
N CYS A 89 -4.45 -14.50 9.46
CA CYS A 89 -4.57 -13.14 9.99
C CYS A 89 -5.71 -12.33 9.33
N ASP A 90 -6.68 -13.03 8.75
CA ASP A 90 -7.84 -12.55 7.99
C ASP A 90 -8.82 -11.75 8.87
N ASP A 91 -8.82 -12.00 10.18
CA ASP A 91 -9.55 -11.22 11.19
C ASP A 91 -8.84 -9.92 11.61
N ASP A 92 -7.63 -9.66 11.12
CA ASP A 92 -6.88 -8.48 11.52
C ASP A 92 -7.36 -7.24 10.77
N LEU A 93 -8.36 -6.59 11.35
CA LEU A 93 -8.95 -5.32 10.91
C LEU A 93 -7.90 -4.27 10.52
N TYR A 94 -6.75 -4.26 11.19
CA TYR A 94 -5.63 -3.36 10.88
C TYR A 94 -4.97 -3.66 9.53
N ALA A 95 -4.84 -4.93 9.14
CA ALA A 95 -4.29 -5.33 7.85
C ALA A 95 -5.25 -4.93 6.71
N CYS A 96 -6.55 -5.20 6.88
CA CYS A 96 -7.58 -4.81 5.93
C CYS A 96 -7.67 -3.27 5.77
N ASN A 97 -7.62 -2.52 6.87
CA ASN A 97 -7.60 -1.05 6.82
C ASN A 97 -6.33 -0.50 6.15
N SER A 98 -5.18 -1.15 6.34
CA SER A 98 -3.93 -0.76 5.67
C SER A 98 -3.96 -1.03 4.17
N LEU A 99 -4.64 -2.10 3.75
CA LEU A 99 -4.83 -2.40 2.33
C LEU A 99 -5.84 -1.45 1.67
N LEU A 100 -6.92 -1.08 2.37
CA LEU A 100 -7.85 -0.03 1.93
C LEU A 100 -7.12 1.31 1.71
N ASP A 101 -6.24 1.71 2.64
CA ASP A 101 -5.41 2.92 2.49
C ASP A 101 -4.49 2.82 1.26
N MET A 102 -3.89 1.65 1.04
CA MET A 102 -3.02 1.38 -0.10
C MET A 102 -3.76 1.50 -1.43
N TYR A 103 -4.92 0.85 -1.57
CA TYR A 103 -5.75 0.94 -2.78
C TYR A 103 -6.27 2.36 -3.00
N ALA A 104 -6.76 3.03 -1.94
CA ALA A 104 -7.24 4.41 -2.02
C ALA A 104 -6.14 5.38 -2.49
N LYS A 105 -4.90 5.23 -1.99
CA LYS A 105 -3.74 6.07 -2.38
C LYS A 105 -3.21 5.74 -3.78
N SER A 106 -3.36 4.50 -4.23
CA SER A 106 -2.92 4.05 -5.55
C SER A 106 -3.95 4.34 -6.65
N GLY A 107 -5.19 4.68 -6.28
CA GLY A 107 -6.27 5.00 -7.24
C GLY A 107 -7.09 3.79 -7.68
N CYS A 108 -6.83 2.62 -7.10
CA CYS A 108 -7.56 1.37 -7.27
C CYS A 108 -8.85 1.37 -6.44
N LEU A 109 -9.83 2.17 -6.88
CA LEU A 109 -11.04 2.40 -6.10
C LEU A 109 -11.98 1.20 -6.14
N GLU A 110 -11.99 0.41 -7.22
CA GLU A 110 -12.84 -0.78 -7.36
C GLU A 110 -12.37 -1.90 -6.43
N GLU A 111 -11.07 -2.17 -6.40
CA GLU A 111 -10.46 -3.18 -5.53
C GLU A 111 -10.60 -2.82 -4.05
N ALA A 112 -10.61 -1.52 -3.73
CA ALA A 112 -10.89 -1.04 -2.38
C ALA A 112 -12.37 -1.25 -1.99
N GLU A 113 -13.31 -1.03 -2.92
CA GLU A 113 -14.74 -1.28 -2.70
C GLU A 113 -15.02 -2.78 -2.50
N GLU A 114 -14.42 -3.64 -3.33
CA GLU A 114 -14.53 -5.10 -3.19
C GLU A 114 -13.98 -5.58 -1.84
N LEU A 115 -12.78 -5.13 -1.45
CA LEU A 115 -12.18 -5.49 -0.16
C LEU A 115 -13.08 -5.04 1.00
N PHE A 116 -13.57 -3.81 0.97
CA PHE A 116 -14.50 -3.30 1.99
C PHE A 116 -15.79 -4.13 2.06
N GLY A 117 -16.27 -4.62 0.91
CA GLY A 117 -17.41 -5.53 0.80
C GLY A 117 -17.16 -6.88 1.47
N MET A 118 -15.95 -7.42 1.38
CA MET A 118 -15.57 -8.71 1.96
C MET A 118 -15.20 -8.67 3.46
N MET A 119 -14.93 -7.49 4.03
CA MET A 119 -14.56 -7.37 5.46
C MET A 119 -15.71 -7.79 6.39
N PRO A 120 -15.52 -8.80 7.28
CA PRO A 120 -16.55 -9.27 8.20
C PRO A 120 -16.81 -8.29 9.35
N VAL A 121 -15.77 -7.57 9.79
CA VAL A 121 -15.83 -6.51 10.81
C VAL A 121 -15.33 -5.22 10.17
N ARG A 122 -16.04 -4.11 10.39
CA ARG A 122 -15.73 -2.78 9.83
C ARG A 122 -15.69 -1.76 10.96
N ASP A 123 -14.67 -0.92 10.99
CA ASP A 123 -14.60 0.21 11.93
C ASP A 123 -14.79 1.55 11.23
N ILE A 124 -14.75 2.60 12.06
CA ILE A 124 -14.84 3.98 11.63
C ILE A 124 -13.75 4.31 10.59
N VAL A 125 -12.56 3.69 10.69
CA VAL A 125 -11.45 3.87 9.75
C VAL A 125 -11.77 3.25 8.39
N SER A 126 -12.34 2.05 8.35
CA SER A 126 -12.83 1.42 7.12
C SER A 126 -13.88 2.31 6.42
N PHE A 127 -14.81 2.89 7.19
CA PHE A 127 -15.84 3.80 6.67
C PHE A 127 -15.27 5.14 6.15
N TYR A 128 -14.27 5.71 6.83
CA TYR A 128 -13.61 6.92 6.35
C TYR A 128 -12.88 6.67 5.03
N HIS A 129 -12.19 5.53 4.88
CA HIS A 129 -11.56 5.17 3.61
C HIS A 129 -12.59 4.99 2.50
N CYS A 130 -13.69 4.25 2.72
CA CYS A 130 -14.77 4.12 1.73
C CYS A 130 -15.37 5.49 1.34
N ARG A 131 -15.58 6.40 2.29
CA ARG A 131 -16.09 7.75 2.00
C ARG A 131 -15.09 8.61 1.21
N LEU A 132 -13.80 8.46 1.46
CA LEU A 132 -12.73 9.11 0.68
C LEU A 132 -12.64 8.52 -0.74
N ILE A 133 -12.78 7.20 -0.87
CA ILE A 133 -12.84 6.47 -2.15
C ILE A 133 -14.02 6.99 -2.98
N GLY A 134 -15.23 7.06 -2.40
CA GLY A 134 -16.41 7.58 -3.08
C GLY A 134 -16.26 9.05 -3.51
N ARG A 135 -15.63 9.90 -2.69
CA ARG A 135 -15.30 11.29 -3.10
C ARG A 135 -14.30 11.35 -4.24
N ARG A 136 -13.25 10.51 -4.21
CA ARG A 136 -12.26 10.45 -5.31
C ARG A 136 -12.91 9.95 -6.60
N LYS A 137 -13.74 8.91 -6.55
CA LYS A 137 -14.49 8.38 -7.72
C LYS A 137 -15.34 9.46 -8.38
N VAL A 138 -16.15 10.16 -7.60
CA VAL A 138 -16.99 11.28 -8.09
C VAL A 138 -16.16 12.40 -8.72
N VAL A 139 -14.99 12.74 -8.16
CA VAL A 139 -14.12 13.77 -8.73
C VAL A 139 -13.46 13.29 -10.02
N VAL A 140 -12.98 12.04 -10.06
CA VAL A 140 -12.37 11.43 -11.25
C VAL A 140 -13.40 11.28 -12.37
N ASP A 141 -14.60 10.75 -12.08
CA ASP A 141 -15.67 10.60 -13.07
C ASP A 141 -16.08 11.95 -13.66
N LYS A 142 -16.18 12.99 -12.81
CA LYS A 142 -16.49 14.34 -13.25
C LYS A 142 -15.36 14.92 -14.11
N LEU A 143 -14.10 14.73 -13.71
CA LEU A 143 -12.92 15.17 -14.46
C LEU A 143 -12.83 14.47 -15.82
N VAL A 144 -13.02 13.15 -15.86
CA VAL A 144 -13.07 12.35 -17.10
C VAL A 144 -14.21 12.83 -17.99
N SER A 145 -15.40 13.09 -17.45
CA SER A 145 -16.53 13.62 -18.24
C SER A 145 -16.23 15.00 -18.85
N THR A 146 -15.53 15.87 -18.12
CA THR A 146 -15.12 17.19 -18.61
C THR A 146 -14.06 17.07 -19.69
N ILE A 147 -13.02 16.24 -19.46
CA ILE A 147 -11.94 16.01 -20.43
C ILE A 147 -12.50 15.37 -21.72
N LEU A 148 -13.40 14.38 -21.61
CA LEU A 148 -14.04 13.78 -22.78
C LEU A 148 -14.91 14.78 -23.54
N ARG A 149 -15.62 15.68 -22.86
CA ARG A 149 -16.35 16.78 -23.51
C ARG A 149 -15.43 17.72 -24.26
N GLU A 150 -14.32 18.13 -23.64
CA GLU A 150 -13.36 19.04 -24.28
C GLU A 150 -12.68 18.37 -25.49
N LEU A 151 -12.24 17.12 -25.35
CA LEU A 151 -11.69 16.34 -26.47
C LEU A 151 -12.70 16.14 -27.60
N PHE A 152 -13.98 15.91 -27.27
CA PHE A 152 -15.04 15.79 -28.28
C PHE A 152 -15.26 17.11 -29.01
N ILE A 153 -15.24 18.25 -28.31
CA ILE A 153 -15.34 19.58 -28.92
C ILE A 153 -14.14 19.86 -29.84
N PHE A 154 -12.92 19.53 -29.41
CA PHE A 154 -11.71 19.68 -30.23
C PHE A 154 -11.77 18.83 -31.50
N LEU A 155 -12.11 17.55 -31.38
CA LEU A 155 -12.26 16.65 -32.53
C LEU A 155 -13.37 17.11 -33.50
N TYR A 156 -14.45 17.68 -32.98
CA TYR A 156 -15.56 18.19 -33.80
C TYR A 156 -15.22 19.50 -34.50
N LEU A 157 -14.47 20.40 -33.83
CA LEU A 157 -13.98 21.65 -34.41
C LEU A 157 -12.91 21.39 -35.48
N ASP A 158 -11.95 20.50 -35.23
CA ASP A 158 -10.94 20.11 -36.23
C ASP A 158 -11.60 19.45 -37.45
N ALA A 159 -12.62 18.62 -37.25
CA ALA A 159 -13.38 18.03 -38.36
C ALA A 159 -14.17 19.08 -39.18
N LEU A 160 -14.66 20.15 -38.55
CA LEU A 160 -15.37 21.24 -39.24
C LEU A 160 -14.42 22.16 -40.02
N VAL A 161 -13.21 22.39 -39.52
CA VAL A 161 -12.19 23.22 -40.19
C VAL A 161 -11.60 22.51 -41.41
N CYS A 162 -11.54 21.17 -41.43
CA CYS A 162 -11.07 20.41 -42.60
C CYS A 162 -12.08 20.30 -43.76
N ILE A 163 -13.33 20.76 -43.60
CA ILE A 163 -14.40 20.65 -44.63
C ILE A 163 -14.58 21.96 -45.44
N ILE A 164 -13.86 23.03 -45.08
CA ILE A 164 -13.90 24.35 -45.76
C ILE A 164 -12.59 24.57 -46.53
#